data_AF-A0A2D9Y307-F1
#
_entry.id   AF-A0A2D9Y307-F1
#
_cell.length_a   1.000
_cell.length_b   1.000
_cell.length_c   1.000
_cell.angle_alpha   90.00
_cell.angle_beta   90.00
_cell.angle_gamma   90.00
#
_symmetry.space_group_name_H-M   'P 1'
#
loop_
_entity.id
_entity.type
_entity.pdbx_description
1 polymer ?
#
loop_
_entity_poly.entity_id
_entity_poly.type
_entity_poly.pdbx_seq_one_letter_code
_entity_poly.pdbx_strand_id
1 'polypeptide(L)'
;MDSKNLDITKSSGEKVKFSLTKLRSSLKRSGADQNLINSIIDTVRDELYQGISTKEIYNRAYALLKKQKHIYASKYKLKKAIYELGPTGFPFEKFVASILYYSGYEVEVNKIVQGRCVSHEVDVIARKNESFIVVECKFHSEEGRNCDVKVPLYINSRYQDLLSVSKMEGNKTIIPNECWVVTNTRFTKDAMQYATCIGLHIISWDYPLDNGIKDRIDRLGLYPITVSTLLSNREKQFLLSRDIVLCKELLEDKFYLDHLGISENRQKNILEEIKLLCNTTELCQN
;
A
#
# COMPACT_ATOMS: atom_id res chain seq x y z
N MET A 1 29.00 -14.39 16.59
CA MET A 1 28.19 -15.50 16.04
C MET A 1 28.09 -15.34 14.54
N ASP A 2 28.37 -16.38 13.77
CA ASP A 2 28.22 -16.34 12.32
C ASP A 2 26.71 -16.29 12.00
N SER A 3 26.21 -15.11 11.59
CA SER A 3 24.77 -14.84 11.44
C SER A 3 24.07 -15.72 10.39
N LYS A 4 24.84 -16.51 9.62
CA LYS A 4 24.35 -17.43 8.58
C LYS A 4 23.59 -18.64 9.13
N ASN A 5 23.80 -19.03 10.38
CA ASN A 5 23.19 -20.24 10.94
C ASN A 5 22.02 -19.99 11.90
N LEU A 6 21.67 -18.73 12.17
CA LEU A 6 20.62 -18.38 13.12
C LEU A 6 19.22 -18.57 12.50
N ASP A 7 18.37 -19.34 13.17
CA ASP A 7 16.97 -19.50 12.78
C ASP A 7 16.12 -18.42 13.43
N ILE A 8 15.25 -17.81 12.63
CA ILE A 8 14.25 -16.82 13.04
C ILE A 8 12.86 -17.34 12.76
N THR A 9 11.89 -16.87 13.54
CA THR A 9 10.49 -17.29 13.42
C THR A 9 9.68 -16.19 12.71
N LYS A 10 9.09 -16.50 11.55
CA LYS A 10 8.19 -15.57 10.85
C LYS A 10 6.89 -15.37 11.64
N SER A 11 6.11 -14.35 11.29
CA SER A 11 4.74 -14.17 11.80
C SER A 11 3.82 -15.38 11.53
N SER A 12 4.10 -16.17 10.49
CA SER A 12 3.40 -17.43 10.19
C SER A 12 3.78 -18.61 11.09
N GLY A 13 4.79 -18.47 11.97
CA GLY A 13 5.38 -19.57 12.73
C GLY A 13 6.45 -20.37 11.97
N GLU A 14 6.61 -20.13 10.67
CA GLU A 14 7.65 -20.76 9.85
C GLU A 14 9.06 -20.35 10.32
N LYS A 15 9.94 -21.33 10.52
CA LYS A 15 11.35 -21.10 10.84
C LYS A 15 12.16 -20.94 9.57
N VAL A 16 12.96 -19.87 9.50
CA VAL A 16 13.85 -19.59 8.36
C VAL A 16 15.20 -19.08 8.83
N LYS A 17 16.23 -19.15 7.99
CA LYS A 17 17.52 -18.53 8.29
C LYS A 17 17.44 -17.01 8.24
N PHE A 18 18.09 -16.36 9.22
CA PHE A 18 18.29 -14.92 9.20
C PHE A 18 19.03 -14.49 7.93
N SER A 19 18.63 -13.35 7.36
CA SER A 19 19.26 -12.79 6.18
C SER A 19 19.57 -11.32 6.41
N LEU A 20 20.86 -11.03 6.57
CA LEU A 20 21.37 -9.67 6.69
C LEU A 20 21.07 -8.85 5.42
N THR A 21 21.11 -9.48 4.25
CA THR A 21 20.74 -8.84 2.98
C THR A 21 19.28 -8.38 3.00
N LYS A 22 18.34 -9.20 3.50
CA LYS A 22 16.93 -8.81 3.62
C LYS A 22 16.73 -7.65 4.59
N LEU A 23 17.39 -7.69 5.76
CA LEU A 23 17.34 -6.58 6.73
C LEU A 23 17.86 -5.29 6.10
N ARG A 24 19.04 -5.31 5.48
CA ARG A 24 19.63 -4.16 4.80
C ARG A 24 18.71 -3.61 3.72
N SER A 25 18.16 -4.46 2.86
CA SER A 25 17.22 -4.03 1.81
C SER A 25 15.95 -3.40 2.40
N SER A 26 15.44 -3.93 3.52
CA SER A 26 14.29 -3.31 4.20
C SER A 26 14.62 -1.93 4.77
N LEU A 27 15.81 -1.75 5.34
CA LEU A 27 16.26 -0.48 5.91
C LEU A 27 16.50 0.57 4.82
N LYS A 28 17.08 0.19 3.67
CA LYS A 28 17.29 1.10 2.53
C LYS A 28 16.01 1.80 2.08
N ARG A 29 14.87 1.08 2.13
CA ARG A 29 13.56 1.64 1.75
C ARG A 29 13.05 2.72 2.70
N SER A 30 13.62 2.86 3.90
CA SER A 30 13.32 3.98 4.78
C SER A 30 13.92 5.31 4.29
N GLY A 31 14.87 5.28 3.35
CA GLY A 31 15.65 6.45 2.94
C GLY A 31 16.76 6.84 3.94
N ALA A 32 17.07 5.97 4.90
CA ALA A 32 18.26 6.12 5.75
C ALA A 32 19.55 6.01 4.93
N ASP A 33 20.56 6.81 5.27
CA ASP A 33 21.87 6.73 4.64
C ASP A 33 22.63 5.44 5.02
N GLN A 34 23.70 5.14 4.30
CA GLN A 34 24.45 3.90 4.47
C GLN A 34 25.11 3.78 5.86
N ASN A 35 25.49 4.90 6.49
CA ASN A 35 26.11 4.91 7.82
C ASN A 35 25.09 4.53 8.89
N LEU A 36 23.91 5.15 8.86
CA LEU A 36 22.80 4.82 9.75
C LEU A 36 22.32 3.38 9.55
N ILE A 37 22.24 2.91 8.30
CA ILE A 37 21.88 1.52 8.01
C ILE A 37 22.88 0.55 8.63
N ASN A 38 24.19 0.80 8.47
CA ASN A 38 25.22 -0.07 9.02
C ASN A 38 25.17 -0.09 10.56
N SER A 39 25.02 1.07 11.21
CA SER A 39 24.93 1.14 12.68
C SER A 39 23.70 0.40 13.23
N ILE A 40 22.56 0.48 12.53
CA ILE A 40 21.35 -0.27 12.89
C ILE A 40 21.57 -1.77 12.70
N ILE A 41 22.19 -2.19 11.61
CA ILE A 41 22.50 -3.60 11.36
C ILE A 41 23.41 -4.17 12.45
N ASP A 42 24.46 -3.44 12.83
CA ASP A 42 25.37 -3.88 13.89
C ASP A 42 24.63 -4.04 15.22
N THR A 43 23.84 -3.03 15.61
CA THR A 43 23.03 -3.09 16.83
C THR A 43 22.06 -4.28 16.82
N VAL A 44 21.31 -4.45 15.73
CA VAL A 44 20.35 -5.56 15.60
C VAL A 44 21.06 -6.90 15.63
N ARG A 45 22.24 -7.03 14.99
CA ARG A 45 23.03 -8.26 14.95
C ARG A 45 23.47 -8.69 16.35
N ASP A 46 23.91 -7.75 17.16
CA ASP A 46 24.40 -8.03 18.52
C ASP A 46 23.27 -8.46 19.47
N GLU A 47 22.02 -8.14 19.12
CA GLU A 47 20.82 -8.52 19.86
C GLU A 47 20.13 -9.78 19.30
N LEU A 48 20.66 -10.39 18.23
CA LEU A 48 20.07 -11.62 17.68
C LEU A 48 20.31 -12.81 18.61
N TYR A 49 19.26 -13.63 18.77
CA TYR A 49 19.33 -14.91 19.44
C TYR A 49 18.50 -15.96 18.70
N GLN A 50 18.78 -17.24 18.96
CA GLN A 50 18.12 -18.34 18.27
C GLN A 50 16.59 -18.32 18.53
N GLY A 51 15.81 -18.40 17.46
CA GLY A 51 14.35 -18.40 17.52
C GLY A 51 13.71 -17.02 17.61
N ILE A 52 14.48 -15.93 17.65
CA ILE A 52 13.97 -14.55 17.63
C ILE A 52 12.96 -14.36 16.50
N SER A 53 11.89 -13.62 16.77
CA SER A 53 10.83 -13.43 15.77
C SER A 53 11.20 -12.35 14.75
N THR A 54 10.71 -12.47 13.50
CA THR A 54 10.83 -11.40 12.50
C THR A 54 10.18 -10.10 12.97
N LYS A 55 9.12 -10.21 13.79
CA LYS A 55 8.42 -9.06 14.39
C LYS A 55 9.32 -8.30 15.36
N GLU A 56 10.10 -9.00 16.15
CA GLU A 56 11.02 -8.40 17.12
C GLU A 56 12.21 -7.71 16.43
N ILE A 57 12.83 -8.37 15.46
CA ILE A 57 13.86 -7.77 14.60
C ILE A 57 13.32 -6.48 13.95
N TYR A 58 12.13 -6.56 13.37
CA TYR A 58 11.47 -5.42 12.75
C TYR A 58 11.20 -4.28 13.75
N ASN A 59 10.65 -4.59 14.92
CA ASN A 59 10.36 -3.59 15.96
C ASN A 59 11.63 -2.90 16.45
N ARG A 60 12.73 -3.65 16.57
CA ARG A 60 14.01 -3.09 16.98
C ARG A 60 14.57 -2.13 15.94
N ALA A 61 14.62 -2.55 14.68
CA ALA A 61 15.02 -1.69 13.57
C ALA A 61 14.16 -0.42 13.48
N TYR A 62 12.84 -0.57 13.59
CA TYR A 62 11.88 0.53 13.61
C TYR A 62 12.14 1.52 14.75
N ALA A 63 12.41 1.04 15.97
CA ALA A 63 12.71 1.89 17.12
C ALA A 63 14.00 2.70 16.91
N LEU A 64 15.04 2.08 16.34
CA LEU A 64 16.31 2.74 16.03
C LEU A 64 16.14 3.81 14.94
N LEU A 65 15.38 3.53 13.87
CA LEU A 65 15.04 4.53 12.85
C LEU A 65 14.26 5.69 13.44
N LYS A 66 13.26 5.40 14.28
CA LYS A 66 12.40 6.41 14.92
C LYS A 66 13.20 7.34 15.83
N LYS A 67 14.18 6.80 16.58
CA LYS A 67 15.09 7.59 17.42
C LYS A 67 15.86 8.62 16.59
N GLN A 68 16.17 8.29 15.34
CA GLN A 68 16.92 9.17 14.46
C GLN A 68 16.03 10.21 13.79
N LYS A 69 15.02 9.80 13.03
CA LYS A 69 14.02 10.70 12.42
C LYS A 69 12.70 9.96 12.22
N HIS A 70 11.59 10.66 12.50
CA HIS A 70 10.24 10.15 12.32
C HIS A 70 9.95 9.66 10.89
N ILE A 71 10.44 10.39 9.87
CA ILE A 71 10.25 10.00 8.46
C ILE A 71 10.81 8.61 8.13
N TYR A 72 11.97 8.25 8.68
CA TYR A 72 12.57 6.93 8.42
C TYR A 72 11.68 5.82 8.98
N ALA A 73 11.17 6.01 10.20
CA ALA A 73 10.24 5.08 10.82
C ALA A 73 8.91 4.99 10.07
N SER A 74 8.36 6.12 9.60
CA SER A 74 7.17 6.19 8.76
C SER A 74 7.35 5.35 7.50
N LYS A 75 8.38 5.64 6.69
CA LYS A 75 8.66 4.86 5.45
C LYS A 75 8.90 3.37 5.73
N TYR A 76 9.65 3.04 6.79
CA TYR A 76 9.89 1.65 7.18
C TYR A 76 8.60 0.92 7.57
N LYS A 77 7.65 1.62 8.19
CA LYS A 77 6.33 1.10 8.59
C LYS A 77 5.35 0.90 7.44
N LEU A 78 5.62 1.43 6.24
CA LEU A 78 4.65 1.51 5.16
C LEU A 78 3.85 0.22 4.91
N LYS A 79 4.51 -0.94 4.94
CA LYS A 79 3.82 -2.23 4.78
C LYS A 79 2.70 -2.42 5.80
N LYS A 80 2.99 -2.18 7.07
CA LYS A 80 2.01 -2.27 8.16
C LYS A 80 0.94 -1.18 8.05
N ALA A 81 1.33 0.03 7.63
CA ALA A 81 0.42 1.16 7.46
C ALA A 81 -0.71 0.86 6.46
N ILE A 82 -0.44 0.10 5.39
CA ILE A 82 -1.49 -0.29 4.44
C ILE A 82 -2.56 -1.20 5.09
N TYR A 83 -2.18 -2.13 5.96
CA TYR A 83 -3.16 -2.94 6.72
C TYR A 83 -3.99 -2.10 7.69
N GLU A 84 -3.46 -0.97 8.14
CA GLU A 84 -4.16 -0.04 9.05
C GLU A 84 -5.20 0.84 8.34
N LEU A 85 -5.37 0.71 7.01
CA LEU A 85 -6.47 1.34 6.26
C LEU A 85 -7.84 0.71 6.56
N GLY A 86 -7.86 -0.48 7.17
CA GLY A 86 -9.08 -1.19 7.54
C GLY A 86 -9.78 -0.66 8.82
N PRO A 87 -10.86 -1.32 9.26
CA PRO A 87 -11.22 -2.70 8.90
C PRO A 87 -12.05 -2.87 7.62
N THR A 88 -12.61 -1.78 7.06
CA THR A 88 -13.37 -1.82 5.80
C THR A 88 -12.45 -1.81 4.58
N GLY A 89 -12.96 -2.24 3.42
CA GLY A 89 -12.25 -2.16 2.14
C GLY A 89 -12.19 -0.75 1.56
N PHE A 90 -13.15 0.09 1.92
CA PHE A 90 -13.37 1.40 1.29
C PHE A 90 -12.16 2.37 1.34
N PRO A 91 -11.44 2.54 2.46
CA PRO A 91 -10.24 3.37 2.44
C PRO A 91 -9.14 2.82 1.52
N PHE A 92 -9.07 1.51 1.34
CA PHE A 92 -8.15 0.89 0.40
C PHE A 92 -8.59 1.09 -1.06
N GLU A 93 -9.89 1.03 -1.36
CA GLU A 93 -10.45 1.36 -2.69
C GLU A 93 -10.13 2.81 -3.06
N LYS A 94 -10.36 3.76 -2.15
CA LYS A 94 -9.98 5.17 -2.32
C LYS A 94 -8.48 5.35 -2.51
N PHE A 95 -7.67 4.65 -1.73
CA PHE A 95 -6.22 4.66 -1.89
C PHE A 95 -5.79 4.21 -3.31
N VAL A 96 -6.38 3.12 -3.83
CA VAL A 96 -6.12 2.63 -5.20
C VAL A 96 -6.62 3.62 -6.25
N ALA A 97 -7.78 4.23 -6.04
CA ALA A 97 -8.31 5.29 -6.87
C ALA A 97 -7.35 6.48 -6.96
N SER A 98 -6.79 6.92 -5.82
CA SER A 98 -5.81 8.01 -5.79
C SER A 98 -4.52 7.64 -6.53
N ILE A 99 -4.04 6.40 -6.46
CA ILE A 99 -2.89 5.95 -7.28
C ILE A 99 -3.16 6.15 -8.77
N LEU A 100 -4.36 5.76 -9.25
CA LEU A 100 -4.73 5.91 -10.65
C LEU A 100 -4.92 7.37 -11.03
N TYR A 101 -5.58 8.16 -10.18
CA TYR A 101 -5.77 9.60 -10.38
C TYR A 101 -4.43 10.32 -10.56
N TYR A 102 -3.49 10.12 -9.64
CA TYR A 102 -2.15 10.70 -9.73
C TYR A 102 -1.26 10.07 -10.82
N SER A 103 -1.68 8.94 -11.40
CA SER A 103 -1.09 8.38 -12.63
C SER A 103 -1.69 8.99 -13.91
N GLY A 104 -2.57 9.99 -13.77
CA GLY A 104 -3.17 10.76 -14.86
C GLY A 104 -4.44 10.14 -15.45
N TYR A 105 -5.16 9.32 -14.67
CA TYR A 105 -6.47 8.82 -15.04
C TYR A 105 -7.58 9.72 -14.47
N GLU A 106 -8.68 9.83 -15.18
CA GLU A 106 -9.96 10.23 -14.59
C GLU A 106 -10.52 9.04 -13.81
N VAL A 107 -10.97 9.25 -12.58
CA VAL A 107 -11.32 8.16 -11.67
C VAL A 107 -12.69 8.37 -11.05
N GLU A 108 -13.47 7.30 -11.02
CA GLU A 108 -14.73 7.20 -10.28
C GLU A 108 -14.67 6.00 -9.34
N VAL A 109 -15.25 6.12 -8.14
CA VAL A 109 -15.29 5.03 -7.14
C VAL A 109 -16.72 4.55 -6.87
N ASN A 110 -16.85 3.28 -6.49
CA ASN A 110 -18.08 2.64 -6.02
C ASN A 110 -19.28 2.85 -6.96
N LYS A 111 -19.08 2.54 -8.24
CA LYS A 111 -20.12 2.71 -9.25
C LYS A 111 -20.87 1.41 -9.46
N ILE A 112 -22.20 1.48 -9.41
CA ILE A 112 -23.05 0.37 -9.83
C ILE A 112 -23.15 0.40 -11.36
N VAL A 113 -22.63 -0.64 -12.01
CA VAL A 113 -22.64 -0.80 -13.47
C VAL A 113 -23.52 -1.99 -13.82
N GLN A 114 -24.47 -1.78 -14.71
CA GLN A 114 -25.31 -2.86 -15.23
C GLN A 114 -24.50 -3.72 -16.20
N GLY A 115 -24.29 -4.99 -15.84
CA GLY A 115 -23.82 -6.04 -16.74
C GLY A 115 -24.97 -6.66 -17.53
N ARG A 116 -24.65 -7.64 -18.37
CA ARG A 116 -25.66 -8.33 -19.19
C ARG A 116 -26.65 -9.10 -18.32
N CYS A 117 -26.16 -9.75 -17.27
CA CYS A 117 -26.97 -10.58 -16.39
C CYS A 117 -27.39 -9.83 -15.12
N VAL A 118 -26.44 -9.16 -14.44
CA VAL A 118 -26.69 -8.52 -13.14
C VAL A 118 -25.98 -7.16 -13.01
N SER A 119 -26.38 -6.36 -12.02
CA SER A 119 -25.64 -5.15 -11.65
C SER A 119 -24.40 -5.52 -10.84
N HIS A 120 -23.28 -4.86 -11.12
CA HIS A 120 -22.01 -5.03 -10.44
C HIS A 120 -21.60 -3.73 -9.78
N GLU A 121 -21.24 -3.76 -8.50
CA GLU A 121 -20.52 -2.66 -7.86
C GLU A 121 -19.04 -2.74 -8.25
N VAL A 122 -18.58 -1.77 -9.04
CA VAL A 122 -17.18 -1.66 -9.46
C VAL A 122 -16.48 -0.67 -8.52
N ASP A 123 -15.44 -1.16 -7.83
CA ASP A 123 -14.74 -0.40 -6.80
C ASP A 123 -14.08 0.86 -7.38
N VAL A 124 -13.36 0.73 -8.50
CA VAL A 124 -12.77 1.87 -9.19
C VAL A 124 -12.93 1.73 -10.70
N ILE A 125 -13.41 2.79 -11.34
CA ILE A 125 -13.38 2.99 -12.78
C ILE A 125 -12.31 4.04 -13.08
N ALA A 126 -11.40 3.74 -14.00
CA ALA A 126 -10.37 4.67 -14.43
C ALA A 126 -10.32 4.81 -15.96
N ARG A 127 -10.23 6.04 -16.45
CA ARG A 127 -10.20 6.36 -17.89
C ARG A 127 -8.99 7.23 -18.22
N LYS A 128 -8.26 6.87 -19.28
CA LYS A 128 -7.13 7.65 -19.80
C LYS A 128 -6.87 7.27 -21.25
N ASN A 129 -6.97 8.24 -22.16
CA ASN A 129 -6.85 8.00 -23.61
C ASN A 129 -7.82 6.90 -24.07
N GLU A 130 -7.29 5.77 -24.55
CA GLU A 130 -8.06 4.60 -24.95
C GLU A 130 -8.27 3.59 -23.82
N SER A 131 -7.58 3.73 -22.68
CA SER A 131 -7.76 2.83 -21.53
C SER A 131 -9.06 3.15 -20.81
N PHE A 132 -9.91 2.15 -20.67
CA PHE A 132 -11.06 2.12 -19.78
C PHE A 132 -10.94 0.90 -18.88
N ILE A 133 -10.50 1.17 -17.65
CA ILE A 133 -10.13 0.18 -16.65
C ILE A 133 -11.26 0.04 -15.64
N VAL A 134 -11.66 -1.19 -15.36
CA VAL A 134 -12.43 -1.54 -14.16
C VAL A 134 -11.51 -2.24 -13.16
N VAL A 135 -11.54 -1.80 -11.91
CA VAL A 135 -10.65 -2.28 -10.86
C VAL A 135 -11.49 -2.88 -9.75
N GLU A 136 -11.05 -4.04 -9.28
CA GLU A 136 -11.61 -4.76 -8.15
C GLU A 136 -10.53 -4.88 -7.06
N CYS A 137 -10.82 -4.33 -5.89
CA CYS A 137 -9.94 -4.25 -4.75
C CYS A 137 -10.23 -5.40 -3.78
N LYS A 138 -9.22 -6.22 -3.48
CA LYS A 138 -9.28 -7.24 -2.44
C LYS A 138 -8.42 -6.86 -1.24
N PHE A 139 -9.05 -6.20 -0.28
CA PHE A 139 -8.41 -5.84 0.98
C PHE A 139 -8.43 -6.98 2.02
N HIS A 140 -7.35 -7.08 2.81
CA HIS A 140 -7.24 -7.94 3.97
C HIS A 140 -6.68 -7.16 5.16
N SER A 141 -7.36 -7.22 6.31
CA SER A 141 -6.95 -6.52 7.54
C SER A 141 -5.74 -7.15 8.24
N GLU A 142 -5.43 -8.41 7.91
CA GLU A 142 -4.36 -9.18 8.55
C GLU A 142 -3.24 -9.55 7.57
N GLU A 143 -2.01 -9.45 8.05
CA GLU A 143 -0.82 -9.88 7.32
C GLU A 143 -0.75 -11.42 7.24
N GLY A 144 -0.24 -11.94 6.13
CA GLY A 144 -0.01 -13.39 5.95
C GLY A 144 -1.11 -14.11 5.16
N ARG A 145 -2.26 -13.46 4.91
CA ARG A 145 -3.30 -13.97 4.02
C ARG A 145 -3.00 -13.62 2.57
N ASN A 146 -2.94 -14.62 1.70
CA ASN A 146 -2.81 -14.41 0.26
C ASN A 146 -4.17 -14.59 -0.43
N CYS A 147 -4.40 -13.87 -1.53
CA CYS A 147 -5.54 -14.09 -2.41
C CYS A 147 -5.31 -15.36 -3.24
N ASP A 148 -6.18 -16.36 -3.06
CA ASP A 148 -6.17 -17.60 -3.83
C ASP A 148 -6.82 -17.42 -5.21
N VAL A 149 -6.83 -18.49 -6.01
CA VAL A 149 -7.33 -18.47 -7.40
C VAL A 149 -8.83 -18.13 -7.51
N LYS A 150 -9.61 -18.29 -6.43
CA LYS A 150 -11.05 -17.98 -6.44
C LYS A 150 -11.30 -16.50 -6.67
N VAL A 151 -10.41 -15.63 -6.18
CA VAL A 151 -10.51 -14.18 -6.34
C VAL A 151 -10.47 -13.76 -7.82
N PRO A 152 -9.42 -14.05 -8.61
CA PRO A 152 -9.40 -13.70 -10.02
C PRO A 152 -10.42 -14.50 -10.85
N LEU A 153 -10.77 -15.74 -10.48
CA LEU A 153 -11.87 -16.47 -11.14
C LEU A 153 -13.20 -15.73 -11.01
N TYR A 154 -13.55 -15.30 -9.80
CA TYR A 154 -14.78 -14.55 -9.54
C TYR A 154 -14.78 -13.21 -10.29
N ILE A 155 -13.69 -12.46 -10.21
CA ILE A 155 -13.57 -11.15 -10.88
C ILE A 155 -13.63 -11.29 -12.40
N ASN A 156 -13.01 -12.33 -12.97
CA ASN A 156 -13.13 -12.57 -14.41
C ASN A 156 -14.60 -12.79 -14.82
N SER A 157 -15.36 -13.60 -14.07
CA SER A 157 -16.79 -13.79 -14.37
C SER A 157 -17.59 -12.48 -14.35
N ARG A 158 -17.31 -11.58 -13.39
CA ARG A 158 -17.92 -10.24 -13.35
C ARG A 158 -17.52 -9.41 -14.57
N TYR A 159 -16.24 -9.43 -14.91
CA TYR A 159 -15.71 -8.69 -16.05
C TYR A 159 -16.35 -9.16 -17.37
N GLN A 160 -16.50 -10.47 -17.59
CA GLN A 160 -17.18 -11.00 -18.79
C GLN A 160 -18.65 -10.55 -18.89
N ASP A 161 -19.35 -10.44 -17.76
CA ASP A 161 -20.74 -9.94 -17.74
C ASP A 161 -20.82 -8.44 -18.07
N LEU A 162 -19.81 -7.66 -17.67
CA LEU A 162 -19.69 -6.23 -18.02
C LEU A 162 -19.31 -6.01 -19.50
N LEU A 163 -18.38 -6.82 -20.04
CA LEU A 163 -17.98 -6.75 -21.45
C LEU A 163 -19.14 -6.97 -22.42
N SER A 164 -20.14 -7.72 -21.98
CA SER A 164 -21.29 -8.08 -22.79
C SER A 164 -22.30 -6.92 -22.99
N VAL A 165 -22.08 -5.76 -22.37
CA VAL A 165 -22.94 -4.59 -22.48
C VAL A 165 -22.23 -3.48 -23.26
N SER A 166 -22.71 -3.17 -24.47
CA SER A 166 -22.30 -1.96 -25.18
C SER A 166 -23.15 -0.77 -24.70
N LYS A 167 -22.52 0.20 -24.03
CA LYS A 167 -23.11 1.53 -23.86
C LYS A 167 -22.54 2.46 -24.91
N MET A 168 -23.40 3.24 -25.55
CA MET A 168 -22.98 4.30 -26.46
C MET A 168 -22.92 5.63 -25.71
N GLU A 169 -21.80 6.32 -25.80
CA GLU A 169 -21.68 7.73 -25.41
C GLU A 169 -21.29 8.51 -26.67
N GLY A 170 -22.28 9.19 -27.25
CA GLY A 170 -22.17 9.71 -28.62
C GLY A 170 -22.00 8.58 -29.65
N ASN A 171 -20.93 8.64 -30.45
CA ASN A 171 -20.60 7.65 -31.48
C ASN A 171 -19.58 6.59 -31.02
N LYS A 172 -19.25 6.52 -29.73
CA LYS A 172 -18.27 5.57 -29.19
C LYS A 172 -18.94 4.52 -28.32
N THR A 173 -18.60 3.26 -28.58
CA THR A 173 -18.90 2.15 -27.67
C THR A 173 -17.96 2.22 -26.48
N ILE A 174 -18.51 2.35 -25.28
CA ILE A 174 -17.77 2.42 -24.02
C ILE A 174 -17.88 1.07 -23.34
N ILE A 175 -16.90 0.23 -23.62
CA ILE A 175 -16.73 -1.08 -22.98
C ILE A 175 -15.36 -1.06 -22.28
N PRO A 176 -15.28 -1.49 -21.01
CA PRO A 176 -14.00 -1.68 -20.35
C PRO A 176 -13.07 -2.56 -21.19
N ASN A 177 -11.81 -2.17 -21.36
CA ASN A 177 -10.84 -2.97 -22.10
C ASN A 177 -9.74 -3.56 -21.21
N GLU A 178 -9.68 -3.15 -19.95
CA GLU A 178 -8.81 -3.72 -18.94
C GLU A 178 -9.58 -4.01 -17.66
N CYS A 179 -9.28 -5.14 -17.01
CA CYS A 179 -9.74 -5.44 -15.67
C CYS A 179 -8.56 -5.69 -14.74
N TRP A 180 -8.51 -4.90 -13.67
CA TRP A 180 -7.45 -4.92 -12.69
C TRP A 180 -7.91 -5.56 -11.38
N VAL A 181 -7.09 -6.43 -10.80
CA VAL A 181 -7.31 -6.99 -9.46
C VAL A 181 -6.21 -6.50 -8.54
N VAL A 182 -6.57 -5.72 -7.53
CA VAL A 182 -5.61 -5.05 -6.66
C VAL A 182 -5.75 -5.56 -5.22
N THR A 183 -4.67 -5.99 -4.59
CA THR A 183 -4.68 -6.43 -3.18
C THR A 183 -3.55 -5.82 -2.37
N ASN A 184 -3.79 -5.53 -1.09
CA ASN A 184 -2.74 -5.11 -0.17
C ASN A 184 -1.81 -6.26 0.26
N THR A 185 -2.17 -7.51 -0.02
CA THR A 185 -1.34 -8.68 0.33
C THR A 185 -0.58 -9.18 -0.89
N ARG A 186 -0.72 -10.47 -1.23
CA ARG A 186 -0.10 -11.16 -2.36
C ARG A 186 -1.07 -12.19 -2.92
N PHE A 187 -0.83 -12.59 -4.16
CA PHE A 187 -1.55 -13.68 -4.81
C PHE A 187 -0.82 -15.01 -4.62
N THR A 188 -1.55 -16.13 -4.61
CA THR A 188 -0.95 -17.46 -4.74
C THR A 188 -0.43 -17.68 -6.16
N LYS A 189 0.44 -18.68 -6.36
CA LYS A 189 0.97 -19.02 -7.68
C LYS A 189 -0.14 -19.30 -8.70
N ASP A 190 -1.16 -20.07 -8.30
CA ASP A 190 -2.29 -20.41 -9.16
C ASP A 190 -3.13 -19.17 -9.52
N ALA A 191 -3.33 -18.25 -8.56
CA ALA A 191 -4.02 -16.99 -8.81
C ALA A 191 -3.28 -16.13 -9.84
N MET A 192 -1.95 -16.01 -9.71
CA MET A 192 -1.12 -15.27 -10.67
C MET A 192 -1.13 -15.93 -12.05
N GLN A 193 -1.00 -17.25 -12.11
CA GLN A 193 -1.01 -18.01 -13.34
C GLN A 193 -2.35 -17.87 -14.08
N TYR A 194 -3.47 -18.03 -13.38
CA TYR A 194 -4.79 -17.85 -13.97
C TYR A 194 -4.98 -16.42 -14.47
N ALA A 195 -4.76 -15.42 -13.62
CA ALA A 195 -4.96 -14.01 -13.98
C ALA A 195 -4.13 -13.60 -15.20
N THR A 196 -2.88 -14.04 -15.26
CA THR A 196 -2.02 -13.76 -16.42
C THR A 196 -2.54 -14.46 -17.69
N CYS A 197 -2.99 -15.70 -17.57
CA CYS A 197 -3.50 -16.50 -18.69
C CYS A 197 -4.72 -15.88 -19.37
N ILE A 198 -5.68 -15.38 -18.58
CA ILE A 198 -6.92 -14.80 -19.13
C ILE A 198 -6.88 -13.27 -19.31
N GLY A 199 -5.73 -12.63 -19.05
CA GLY A 199 -5.52 -11.20 -19.31
C GLY A 199 -6.01 -10.24 -18.20
N LEU A 200 -6.17 -10.70 -16.96
CA LEU A 200 -6.37 -9.79 -15.82
C LEU A 200 -5.05 -9.15 -15.41
N HIS A 201 -5.06 -7.83 -15.21
CA HIS A 201 -3.92 -7.13 -14.65
C HIS A 201 -3.95 -7.25 -13.12
N ILE A 202 -2.91 -7.83 -12.50
CA ILE A 202 -2.87 -8.00 -11.04
C ILE A 202 -1.83 -7.09 -10.41
N ILE A 203 -2.22 -6.40 -9.33
CA ILE A 203 -1.32 -5.58 -8.52
C ILE A 203 -1.42 -6.05 -7.08
N SER A 204 -0.26 -6.27 -6.45
CA SER A 204 -0.18 -6.59 -5.02
C SER A 204 0.85 -5.70 -4.32
N TRP A 205 1.13 -5.97 -3.05
CA TRP A 205 2.11 -5.20 -2.27
C TRP A 205 3.45 -5.02 -3.02
N ASP A 206 3.98 -6.10 -3.59
CA ASP A 206 5.29 -6.14 -4.25
C ASP A 206 5.27 -6.79 -5.65
N TYR A 207 4.10 -6.85 -6.31
CA TYR A 207 3.96 -7.33 -7.69
C TYR A 207 3.10 -6.35 -8.52
N PRO A 208 3.42 -6.12 -9.81
CA PRO A 208 4.60 -6.61 -10.52
C PRO A 208 5.90 -6.05 -9.94
N LEU A 209 7.02 -6.71 -10.24
CA LEU A 209 8.34 -6.25 -9.77
C LEU A 209 8.53 -4.78 -10.20
N ASP A 210 8.99 -3.95 -9.26
CA ASP A 210 9.23 -2.50 -9.42
C ASP A 210 7.99 -1.66 -9.78
N ASN A 211 6.79 -2.24 -9.72
CA ASN A 211 5.55 -1.55 -10.03
C ASN A 211 4.35 -2.03 -9.21
N GLY A 212 4.62 -2.63 -8.04
CA GLY A 212 3.60 -2.97 -7.05
C GLY A 212 3.10 -1.75 -6.29
N ILE A 213 2.18 -1.95 -5.33
CA ILE A 213 1.63 -0.87 -4.50
C ILE A 213 2.76 -0.08 -3.82
N LYS A 214 3.72 -0.79 -3.24
CA LYS A 214 4.82 -0.18 -2.49
C LYS A 214 5.66 0.78 -3.36
N ASP A 215 5.88 0.42 -4.62
CA ASP A 215 6.73 1.16 -5.55
C ASP A 215 5.99 2.37 -6.11
N ARG A 216 4.67 2.23 -6.32
CA ARG A 216 3.78 3.31 -6.73
C ARG A 216 3.66 4.38 -5.64
N ILE A 217 3.58 3.99 -4.38
CA ILE A 217 3.58 4.93 -3.25
C ILE A 217 4.87 5.76 -3.26
N ASP A 218 6.02 5.09 -3.27
CA ASP A 218 7.32 5.75 -3.20
C ASP A 218 7.54 6.68 -4.41
N ARG A 219 7.14 6.25 -5.61
CA ARG A 219 7.26 7.03 -6.86
C ARG A 219 6.34 8.25 -6.94
N LEU A 220 5.11 8.13 -6.44
CA LEU A 220 4.09 9.19 -6.53
C LEU A 220 3.98 10.05 -5.26
N GLY A 221 4.72 9.71 -4.19
CA GLY A 221 4.61 10.38 -2.89
C GLY A 221 3.27 10.16 -2.18
N LEU A 222 2.55 9.08 -2.52
CA LEU A 222 1.18 8.80 -2.05
C LEU A 222 1.17 7.97 -0.77
N TYR A 223 1.83 8.48 0.26
CA TYR A 223 1.84 7.82 1.55
C TYR A 223 0.46 7.91 2.23
N PRO A 224 -0.08 6.81 2.79
CA PRO A 224 -1.34 6.84 3.52
C PRO A 224 -1.16 7.52 4.89
N ILE A 225 -2.20 8.18 5.41
CA ILE A 225 -2.19 8.81 6.74
C ILE A 225 -1.77 7.86 7.86
N THR A 226 -2.01 6.56 7.69
CA THR A 226 -1.70 5.50 8.64
C THR A 226 -0.20 5.32 8.85
N VAL A 227 0.62 5.80 7.91
CA VAL A 227 2.07 5.77 7.98
C VAL A 227 2.63 6.68 9.06
N SER A 228 1.98 7.82 9.33
CA SER A 228 2.49 8.83 10.26
C SER A 228 2.74 8.22 11.63
N THR A 229 3.90 8.53 12.20
CA THR A 229 4.25 8.12 13.56
C THR A 229 3.87 9.15 14.62
N LEU A 230 3.42 10.33 14.17
CA LEU A 230 3.01 11.46 15.01
C LEU A 230 1.50 11.51 15.24
N LEU A 231 0.70 10.93 14.34
CA LEU A 231 -0.74 10.72 14.53
C LEU A 231 -1.00 9.48 15.40
N SER A 232 -1.87 9.64 16.40
CA SER A 232 -2.44 8.56 17.19
C SER A 232 -3.41 7.72 16.36
N ASN A 233 -3.72 6.51 16.84
CA ASN A 233 -4.69 5.65 16.16
C ASN A 233 -6.08 6.29 16.09
N ARG A 234 -6.50 7.02 17.14
CA ARG A 234 -7.80 7.71 17.16
C ARG A 234 -7.88 8.79 16.08
N GLU A 235 -6.83 9.59 15.93
CA GLU A 235 -6.78 10.65 14.90
C GLU A 235 -6.74 10.06 13.50
N LYS A 236 -6.00 8.96 13.29
CA LYS A 236 -6.00 8.25 12.01
C LYS A 236 -7.39 7.75 11.64
N GLN A 237 -8.08 7.10 12.58
CA GLN A 237 -9.43 6.59 12.35
C GLN A 237 -10.44 7.71 12.10
N PHE A 238 -10.27 8.87 12.76
CA PHE A 238 -11.06 10.06 12.45
C PHE A 238 -10.78 10.58 11.04
N LEU A 239 -9.52 10.68 10.61
CA LEU A 239 -9.18 11.14 9.26
C LEU A 239 -9.76 10.19 8.19
N LEU A 240 -9.62 8.87 8.39
CA LEU A 240 -10.18 7.86 7.49
C LEU A 240 -11.71 7.94 7.41
N SER A 241 -12.40 8.23 8.53
CA SER A 241 -13.87 8.40 8.52
C SER A 241 -14.33 9.70 7.87
N ARG A 242 -13.41 10.62 7.62
CA ARG A 242 -13.61 11.84 6.82
C ARG A 242 -13.04 11.73 5.42
N ASP A 243 -12.78 10.50 4.98
CA ASP A 243 -12.27 10.21 3.64
C ASP A 243 -10.87 10.77 3.34
N ILE A 244 -10.13 11.16 4.38
CA ILE A 244 -8.72 11.56 4.27
C ILE A 244 -7.86 10.32 4.43
N VAL A 245 -7.44 9.76 3.30
CA VAL A 245 -6.69 8.50 3.19
C VAL A 245 -5.20 8.75 3.01
N LEU A 246 -4.83 9.82 2.32
CA LEU A 246 -3.45 10.17 1.99
C LEU A 246 -2.91 11.31 2.86
N CYS A 247 -1.61 11.24 3.15
CA CYS A 247 -0.85 12.33 3.75
C CYS A 247 -0.98 13.63 2.94
N LYS A 248 -1.02 13.53 1.60
CA LYS A 248 -1.16 14.69 0.72
C LYS A 248 -2.51 15.40 0.85
N GLU A 249 -3.60 14.66 1.02
CA GLU A 249 -4.94 15.23 1.24
C GLU A 249 -4.98 16.04 2.54
N LEU A 250 -4.32 15.57 3.60
CA LEU A 250 -4.22 16.31 4.86
C LEU A 250 -3.39 17.62 4.75
N LEU A 251 -2.50 17.75 3.76
CA LEU A 251 -1.82 19.02 3.51
C LEU A 251 -2.75 20.08 2.93
N GLU A 252 -3.76 19.64 2.17
CA GLU A 252 -4.75 20.50 1.51
C GLU A 252 -5.85 20.89 2.52
N ASP A 253 -6.28 19.96 3.38
CA ASP A 253 -7.32 20.19 4.39
C ASP A 253 -6.81 20.15 5.84
N LYS A 254 -6.00 21.15 6.20
CA LYS A 254 -5.40 21.24 7.55
C LYS A 254 -6.43 21.43 8.67
N PHE A 255 -7.64 21.89 8.35
CA PHE A 255 -8.70 22.15 9.33
C PHE A 255 -9.05 20.91 10.16
N TYR A 256 -8.84 19.70 9.62
CA TYR A 256 -9.07 18.46 10.37
C TYR A 256 -8.17 18.35 11.60
N LEU A 257 -6.95 18.92 11.56
CA LEU A 257 -6.06 18.95 12.72
C LEU A 257 -6.59 19.88 13.81
N ASP A 258 -7.20 21.00 13.43
CA ASP A 258 -7.86 21.93 14.36
C ASP A 258 -9.09 21.28 14.99
N HIS A 259 -9.91 20.61 14.18
CA HIS A 259 -11.10 19.90 14.64
C HIS A 259 -10.76 18.76 15.62
N LEU A 260 -9.59 18.14 15.46
CA LEU A 260 -9.05 17.14 16.38
C LEU A 260 -8.49 17.74 17.68
N GLY A 261 -8.42 19.07 17.80
CA GLY A 261 -7.85 19.75 18.97
C GLY A 261 -6.34 19.55 19.10
N ILE A 262 -5.63 19.33 17.97
CA ILE A 262 -4.18 19.15 17.99
C ILE A 262 -3.52 20.50 18.21
N SER A 263 -2.60 20.60 19.19
CA SER A 263 -1.88 21.84 19.48
C SER A 263 -1.03 22.31 18.29
N GLU A 264 -0.90 23.62 18.10
CA GLU A 264 -0.18 24.23 16.97
C GLU A 264 1.23 23.65 16.77
N ASN A 265 2.00 23.49 17.85
CA ASN A 265 3.34 22.92 17.79
C ASN A 265 3.33 21.48 17.24
N ARG A 266 2.33 20.68 17.63
CA ARG A 266 2.19 19.31 17.13
C ARG A 266 1.68 19.28 15.69
N GLN A 267 0.76 20.17 15.33
CA GLN A 267 0.33 20.32 13.93
C GLN A 267 1.51 20.63 13.02
N LYS A 268 2.35 21.59 13.42
CA LYS A 268 3.59 21.94 12.68
C LYS A 268 4.45 20.70 12.45
N ASN A 269 4.74 19.94 13.50
CA ASN A 269 5.55 18.71 13.39
C ASN A 269 4.92 17.65 12.48
N ILE A 270 3.59 17.45 12.56
CA ILE A 270 2.86 16.51 11.69
C ILE A 270 2.96 16.95 10.23
N LEU A 271 2.70 18.23 9.94
CA LEU A 271 2.72 18.76 8.59
C LEU A 271 4.14 18.77 8.00
N GLU A 272 5.17 19.02 8.82
CA GLU A 272 6.58 18.88 8.40
C GLU A 272 6.93 17.42 8.06
N GLU A 273 6.54 16.44 8.88
CA GLU A 273 6.72 15.01 8.57
C GLU A 273 6.02 14.65 7.24
N ILE A 274 4.78 15.08 7.07
CA ILE A 274 3.96 14.79 5.89
C ILE A 274 4.55 15.42 4.63
N LYS A 275 5.01 16.68 4.69
CA LYS A 275 5.68 17.33 3.54
C LYS A 275 6.91 16.54 3.10
N LEU A 276 7.72 16.07 4.05
CA LEU A 276 8.90 15.25 3.74
C LEU A 276 8.53 13.89 3.14
N LEU A 277 7.39 13.31 3.52
CA LEU A 277 6.86 12.09 2.91
C LEU A 277 6.39 12.33 1.47
N CYS A 278 5.70 13.44 1.21
CA CYS A 278 5.13 13.74 -0.11
C CYS A 278 6.16 14.27 -1.13
N ASN A 279 7.25 14.91 -0.68
CA ASN A 279 8.24 15.55 -1.54
C ASN A 279 9.46 14.65 -1.89
N THR A 280 9.31 13.33 -1.78
CA THR A 280 10.44 12.39 -1.94
C THR A 280 11.05 12.32 -3.33
N THR A 281 10.48 13.00 -4.33
CA THR A 281 11.05 13.09 -5.68
C THR A 281 12.26 14.01 -5.77
N GLU A 282 12.47 14.94 -4.83
CA GLU A 282 13.61 15.88 -4.87
C GLU A 282 14.85 15.41 -4.10
N LEU A 283 14.75 14.39 -3.24
CA LEU A 283 15.84 13.97 -2.33
C LEU A 283 16.80 12.93 -2.92
N CYS A 284 16.65 12.56 -4.19
CA CYS A 284 17.51 11.57 -4.88
C CYS A 284 18.40 12.16 -5.98
N GLN A 285 18.53 13.49 -6.07
CA GLN A 285 19.36 14.16 -7.10
C GLN A 285 20.59 14.91 -6.57
N ASN A 286 20.95 14.75 -5.29
CA ASN A 286 22.20 15.31 -4.74
C ASN A 286 23.09 14.22 -4.14
#